data_AF-A0A4U1JD57-F1
#
_entry.id   AF-A0A4U1JD57-F1
#
_cell.length_a   1.000
_cell.length_b   1.000
_cell.length_c   1.000
_cell.angle_alpha   90.00
_cell.angle_beta   90.00
_cell.angle_gamma   90.00
#
_symmetry.space_group_name_H-M   'P 1'
#
loop_
_entity.id
_entity.type
_entity.pdbx_description
1 polymer ?
#
loop_
_entity_poly.entity_id
_entity_poly.type
_entity_poly.pdbx_seq_one_letter_code
_entity_poly.pdbx_strand_id
1 'polypeptide(L)'
;MDLIQSIWLSSAAGAGLFFGAGLLVSRAFPSKNGAAADPSLVQAEKEARQQAEAQVAALQQQNADLSRSASDSAERARAEAAQKAQGEAQKLREQVNQLQAEVNRARAAASGPSPAEAQLRQENAELRQRVAAADQAAQALQAERARAHDLEQRLQAATAQAQAGRGDDGARQDLERRLAESNAQVQAAQAQLREARTQADQLRASAQRAEQLTAENAQLKTRQGGSDKLSAELATEKAKVQQLQTQVAALQKTAEGTSKLAQDIQAEKTKVRDLEQKLAAAQKSTGDAGKVGQDLAAEKTKVQQLQAQIGTLQQAANEAAKLGMELGSARAKVQDLEAKLKAAATSAPAAASGGGASAAEADKLRKEAEALNKKNNELSLRVRTLEQKAAELDYYANENSDLRRRVEELEAIAIEAKNLRRRIIDLEAQAFAMTAARSMEKAPPSQAPISTGPISFRNTDKRLETLLEEGMSSLLREDTGGRAVVLADTRGLVIAAAGEVRYQNELAAAASVVSEVSDRVRNLLPIAEPHVIHILDVNNVVMRTRWLRWSDETLALSVLGFRDEAPDPAEEKVVKTVTKLFGYG
;
A
#
# COMPACT_ATOMS: atom_id res chain seq x y z
N MET A 1 -6.93 -47.15 -27.05
CA MET A 1 -6.69 -46.51 -28.35
C MET A 1 -6.66 -45.02 -28.11
N ASP A 2 -5.59 -44.27 -28.23
CA ASP A 2 -4.16 -44.47 -28.44
C ASP A 2 -3.59 -43.06 -28.20
N LEU A 3 -2.56 -42.91 -27.38
CA LEU A 3 -1.28 -42.29 -27.75
C LEU A 3 -0.41 -42.09 -26.50
N ILE A 4 0.48 -43.05 -26.34
CA ILE A 4 1.80 -42.91 -25.72
C ILE A 4 2.60 -41.98 -26.65
N GLN A 5 3.23 -40.93 -26.11
CA GLN A 5 4.54 -40.40 -26.54
C GLN A 5 4.87 -39.06 -25.86
N SER A 6 5.77 -39.08 -24.87
CA SER A 6 6.90 -38.14 -24.71
C SER A 6 7.50 -38.24 -23.29
N ILE A 7 8.30 -39.28 -23.08
CA ILE A 7 9.43 -39.25 -22.15
C ILE A 7 10.68 -39.14 -23.03
N TRP A 8 11.59 -38.23 -22.66
CA TRP A 8 13.02 -38.11 -22.99
C TRP A 8 13.39 -36.69 -23.44
N LEU A 9 13.76 -35.83 -22.48
CA LEU A 9 14.92 -34.93 -22.56
C LEU A 9 15.06 -34.13 -21.25
N SER A 10 15.88 -34.62 -20.31
CA SER A 10 16.73 -33.82 -19.40
C SER A 10 17.48 -34.73 -18.42
N SER A 11 18.31 -35.60 -18.99
CA SER A 11 19.36 -36.33 -18.26
C SER A 11 20.71 -35.78 -18.72
N ALA A 12 21.05 -34.54 -18.37
CA ALA A 12 22.36 -33.94 -18.67
C ALA A 12 22.65 -32.66 -17.86
N ALA A 13 22.45 -32.67 -16.54
CA ALA A 13 23.05 -31.67 -15.64
C ALA A 13 22.92 -32.19 -14.19
N GLY A 14 24.01 -32.72 -13.63
CA GLY A 14 24.01 -33.26 -12.28
C GLY A 14 25.06 -34.35 -12.01
N ALA A 15 25.88 -34.70 -12.99
CA ALA A 15 27.13 -35.41 -12.76
C ALA A 15 28.21 -34.37 -12.39
N GLY A 16 28.33 -34.06 -11.11
CA GLY A 16 29.35 -33.11 -10.66
C GLY A 16 29.23 -32.72 -9.21
N LEU A 17 29.22 -33.68 -8.28
CA LEU A 17 29.54 -33.46 -6.85
C LEU A 17 29.83 -34.82 -6.17
N PHE A 18 30.78 -35.57 -6.73
CA PHE A 18 31.42 -36.72 -6.06
C PHE A 18 32.94 -36.61 -6.23
N PHE A 19 33.54 -35.57 -5.66
CA PHE A 19 34.98 -35.52 -5.40
C PHE A 19 35.19 -34.95 -4.00
N GLY A 20 35.04 -35.81 -3.00
CA GLY A 20 35.23 -35.45 -1.59
C GLY A 20 35.37 -36.64 -0.64
N ALA A 21 35.68 -37.83 -1.16
CA ALA A 21 35.79 -39.06 -0.36
C ALA A 21 37.13 -39.80 -0.56
N GLY A 22 38.19 -39.09 -0.93
CA GLY A 22 39.49 -39.69 -1.30
C GLY A 22 40.72 -39.20 -0.53
N LEU A 23 40.57 -38.61 0.66
CA LEU A 23 41.72 -38.03 1.39
C LEU A 23 41.67 -38.23 2.92
N LEU A 24 41.11 -39.35 3.37
CA LEU A 24 41.11 -39.76 4.78
C LEU A 24 41.54 -41.22 4.98
N VAL A 25 42.60 -41.65 4.30
CA VAL A 25 43.31 -42.89 4.64
C VAL A 25 44.81 -42.64 4.55
N SER A 26 45.41 -42.04 5.60
CA SER A 26 46.89 -42.05 5.79
C SER A 26 47.36 -41.59 7.18
N ARG A 27 46.54 -41.65 8.24
CA ARG A 27 47.00 -41.20 9.59
C ARG A 27 46.77 -42.18 10.73
N ALA A 28 46.67 -43.48 10.43
CA ALA A 28 46.39 -44.52 11.43
C ALA A 28 47.47 -45.61 11.58
N PHE A 29 48.65 -45.47 10.98
CA PHE A 29 49.76 -46.40 11.22
C PHE A 29 51.07 -45.64 11.48
N PRO A 30 51.65 -45.68 12.69
CA PRO A 30 53.02 -45.27 12.89
C PRO A 30 53.93 -46.36 12.31
N SER A 31 54.60 -46.07 11.19
CA SER A 31 55.69 -46.90 10.70
C SER A 31 56.85 -46.81 11.68
N LYS A 32 57.01 -47.88 12.45
CA LYS A 32 58.12 -48.12 13.36
C LYS A 32 59.33 -48.51 12.50
N ASN A 33 59.98 -47.53 11.86
CA ASN A 33 61.37 -47.59 11.37
C ASN A 33 61.76 -46.21 10.82
N GLY A 34 62.74 -45.57 11.47
CA GLY A 34 63.28 -44.27 11.09
C GLY A 34 64.13 -44.37 9.81
N ALA A 35 63.48 -44.39 8.65
CA ALA A 35 64.12 -44.07 7.39
C ALA A 35 63.98 -42.55 7.16
N ALA A 36 65.11 -41.88 6.93
CA ALA A 36 65.16 -40.45 6.65
C ALA A 36 64.22 -40.10 5.48
N ALA A 37 63.32 -39.15 5.70
CA ALA A 37 62.37 -38.68 4.71
C ALA A 37 63.13 -38.12 3.50
N ASP A 38 62.84 -38.68 2.33
CA ASP A 38 63.46 -38.31 1.06
C ASP A 38 63.13 -36.83 0.73
N PRO A 39 64.12 -35.92 0.62
CA PRO A 39 63.89 -34.49 0.46
C PRO A 39 63.14 -34.13 -0.84
N SER A 40 63.15 -35.04 -1.81
CA SER A 40 62.39 -34.92 -3.07
C SER A 40 60.87 -34.90 -2.85
N LEU A 41 60.34 -35.63 -1.87
CA LEU A 41 58.90 -35.68 -1.57
C LEU A 41 58.41 -34.42 -0.88
N VAL A 42 59.24 -33.81 -0.03
CA VAL A 42 58.91 -32.53 0.63
C VAL A 42 58.87 -31.39 -0.38
N GLN A 43 59.76 -31.41 -1.37
CA GLN A 43 59.75 -30.45 -2.47
C GLN A 43 58.48 -30.58 -3.32
N ALA A 44 58.09 -31.82 -3.68
CA ALA A 44 56.88 -32.09 -4.45
C ALA A 44 55.60 -31.68 -3.71
N GLU A 45 55.52 -31.91 -2.39
CA GLU A 45 54.37 -31.47 -1.59
C GLU A 45 54.27 -29.93 -1.54
N LYS A 46 55.41 -29.24 -1.45
CA LYS A 46 55.46 -27.78 -1.43
C LYS A 46 55.00 -27.18 -2.76
N GLU A 47 55.42 -27.76 -3.88
CA GLU A 47 54.97 -27.36 -5.22
C GLU A 47 53.47 -27.64 -5.42
N ALA A 48 52.96 -28.77 -4.94
CA ALA A 48 51.54 -29.11 -5.01
C ALA A 48 50.67 -28.14 -4.18
N ARG A 49 51.13 -27.74 -2.98
CA ARG A 49 50.43 -26.72 -2.18
C ARG A 49 50.45 -25.36 -2.85
N GLN A 50 51.58 -24.97 -3.43
CA GLN A 50 51.70 -23.68 -4.11
C GLN A 50 50.81 -23.62 -5.36
N GLN A 51 50.65 -24.73 -6.09
CA GLN A 51 49.70 -24.84 -7.19
C GLN A 51 48.23 -24.80 -6.72
N ALA A 52 47.90 -25.46 -5.60
CA ALA A 52 46.56 -25.42 -5.03
C ALA A 52 46.18 -24.01 -4.53
N GLU A 53 47.09 -23.32 -3.86
CA GLU A 53 46.90 -21.93 -3.43
C GLU A 53 46.71 -20.98 -4.62
N ALA A 54 47.48 -21.15 -5.69
CA ALA A 54 47.33 -20.37 -6.92
C ALA A 54 45.96 -20.61 -7.60
N GLN A 55 45.47 -21.85 -7.61
CA GLN A 55 44.13 -22.16 -8.14
C GLN A 55 43.00 -21.55 -7.30
N VAL A 56 43.11 -21.59 -5.97
CA VAL A 56 42.12 -20.97 -5.08
C VAL A 56 42.11 -19.45 -5.24
N ALA A 57 43.27 -18.82 -5.35
CA ALA A 57 43.37 -17.38 -5.60
C ALA A 57 42.75 -16.99 -6.95
N ALA A 58 42.97 -17.78 -8.01
CA ALA A 58 42.38 -17.55 -9.32
C ALA A 58 40.84 -17.67 -9.30
N LEU A 59 40.30 -18.68 -8.60
CA LEU A 59 38.84 -18.84 -8.44
C LEU A 59 38.20 -17.73 -7.59
N GLN A 60 38.89 -17.27 -6.54
CA GLN A 60 38.43 -16.12 -5.76
C GLN A 60 38.39 -14.84 -6.59
N GLN A 61 39.40 -14.61 -7.43
CA GLN A 61 39.42 -13.46 -8.34
C GLN A 61 38.30 -13.55 -9.37
N GLN A 62 38.05 -14.73 -9.94
CA GLN A 62 36.94 -14.94 -10.88
C GLN A 62 35.56 -14.69 -10.24
N ASN A 63 35.36 -15.11 -8.99
CA ASN A 63 34.11 -14.83 -8.26
C ASN A 63 33.95 -13.34 -7.93
N ALA A 64 35.03 -12.64 -7.60
CA ALA A 64 35.00 -11.20 -7.37
C ALA A 64 34.63 -10.42 -8.64
N ASP A 65 35.19 -10.82 -9.78
CA ASP A 65 34.91 -10.20 -11.08
C ASP A 65 33.47 -10.48 -11.55
N LEU A 66 32.97 -11.72 -11.37
CA LEU A 66 31.56 -12.03 -11.63
C LEU A 66 30.61 -11.22 -10.76
N SER A 67 30.92 -11.08 -9.47
CA SER A 67 30.11 -10.27 -8.54
C SER A 67 30.07 -8.80 -8.94
N ARG A 68 31.21 -8.22 -9.36
CA ARG A 68 31.28 -6.85 -9.90
C ARG A 68 30.48 -6.71 -11.20
N SER A 69 30.59 -7.68 -12.11
CA SER A 69 29.82 -7.65 -13.36
C SER A 69 28.31 -7.71 -13.12
N ALA A 70 27.87 -8.46 -12.11
CA ALA A 70 26.47 -8.57 -11.73
C ALA A 70 25.95 -7.28 -11.07
N SER A 71 26.76 -6.63 -10.22
CA SER A 71 26.40 -5.33 -9.63
C SER A 71 26.28 -4.24 -10.70
N ASP A 72 27.23 -4.17 -11.63
CA ASP A 72 27.25 -3.16 -12.69
C ASP A 72 26.07 -3.34 -13.65
N SER A 73 25.70 -4.59 -13.96
CA SER A 73 24.52 -4.92 -14.75
C SER A 73 23.21 -4.50 -14.05
N ALA A 74 23.10 -4.77 -12.74
CA ALA A 74 21.95 -4.37 -11.95
C ALA A 74 21.81 -2.85 -11.84
N GLU A 75 22.92 -2.13 -11.72
CA GLU A 75 22.94 -0.67 -11.66
C GLU A 75 22.54 -0.03 -12.99
N ARG A 76 23.01 -0.57 -14.12
CA ARG A 76 22.56 -0.14 -15.47
C ARG A 76 21.07 -0.38 -15.68
N ALA A 77 20.55 -1.54 -15.27
CA ALA A 77 19.13 -1.84 -15.37
C ALA A 77 18.27 -0.87 -14.51
N ARG A 78 18.74 -0.49 -13.32
CA ARG A 78 18.08 0.51 -12.47
C ARG A 78 18.11 1.90 -13.10
N ALA A 79 19.24 2.31 -13.69
CA ALA A 79 19.36 3.59 -14.37
C ALA A 79 18.43 3.70 -15.60
N GLU A 80 18.34 2.65 -16.41
CA GLU A 80 17.43 2.60 -17.55
C GLU A 80 15.96 2.63 -17.14
N ALA A 81 15.59 1.90 -16.07
CA ALA A 81 14.24 1.93 -15.52
C ALA A 81 13.86 3.32 -14.98
N ALA A 82 14.80 4.00 -14.30
CA ALA A 82 14.60 5.36 -13.81
C ALA A 82 14.42 6.38 -14.95
N GLN A 83 15.20 6.26 -16.04
CA GLN A 83 15.03 7.12 -17.22
C GLN A 83 13.70 6.91 -17.93
N LYS A 84 13.25 5.65 -18.08
CA LYS A 84 11.92 5.35 -18.65
C LYS A 84 10.79 5.92 -17.79
N ALA A 85 10.86 5.76 -16.47
CA ALA A 85 9.88 6.31 -15.55
C ALA A 85 9.82 7.85 -15.61
N GLN A 86 10.96 8.53 -15.73
CA GLN A 86 11.00 9.98 -15.92
C GLN A 86 10.38 10.43 -17.26
N GLY A 87 10.65 9.71 -18.35
CA GLY A 87 10.05 10.00 -19.66
C GLY A 87 8.53 9.80 -19.68
N GLU A 88 8.02 8.76 -19.03
CA GLU A 88 6.57 8.53 -18.90
C GLU A 88 5.90 9.60 -18.01
N ALA A 89 6.54 10.00 -16.92
CA ALA A 89 6.05 11.07 -16.06
C ALA A 89 5.98 12.43 -16.79
N GLN A 90 6.92 12.73 -17.69
CA GLN A 90 6.89 13.93 -18.52
C GLN A 90 5.74 13.90 -19.53
N LYS A 91 5.53 12.76 -20.22
CA LYS A 91 4.39 12.59 -21.14
C LYS A 91 3.05 12.74 -20.44
N LEU A 92 2.90 12.20 -19.23
CA LEU A 92 1.68 12.36 -18.44
C LEU A 92 1.44 13.81 -18.02
N ARG A 93 2.49 14.56 -17.66
CA ARG A 93 2.38 16.00 -17.37
C ARG A 93 1.95 16.80 -18.59
N GLU A 94 2.46 16.49 -19.77
CA GLU A 94 2.03 17.14 -21.02
C GLU A 94 0.56 16.84 -21.34
N GLN A 95 0.11 15.59 -21.19
CA GLN A 95 -1.29 15.22 -21.39
C GLN A 95 -2.23 15.93 -20.41
N VAL A 96 -1.85 16.03 -19.12
CA VAL A 96 -2.64 16.77 -18.13
C VAL A 96 -2.73 18.25 -18.49
N ASN A 97 -1.63 18.87 -18.94
CA ASN A 97 -1.65 20.27 -19.36
C ASN A 97 -2.51 20.51 -20.61
N GLN A 98 -2.50 19.58 -21.57
CA GLN A 98 -3.37 19.64 -22.75
C GLN A 98 -4.86 19.54 -22.36
N LEU A 99 -5.22 18.56 -21.52
CA LEU A 99 -6.59 18.42 -21.01
C LEU A 99 -7.03 19.65 -20.21
N GLN A 100 -6.16 20.23 -19.40
CA GLN A 100 -6.44 21.45 -18.65
C GLN A 100 -6.71 22.64 -19.60
N ALA A 101 -5.94 22.75 -20.69
CA ALA A 101 -6.14 23.78 -21.71
C ALA A 101 -7.46 23.60 -22.47
N GLU A 102 -7.85 22.36 -22.79
CA GLU A 102 -9.14 22.04 -23.40
C GLU A 102 -10.31 22.34 -22.47
N VAL A 103 -10.21 21.99 -21.19
CA VAL A 103 -11.23 22.32 -20.18
C VAL A 103 -11.37 23.83 -20.04
N ASN A 104 -10.27 24.59 -20.01
CA ASN A 104 -10.31 26.05 -19.96
C ASN A 104 -10.92 26.66 -21.24
N ARG A 105 -10.63 26.09 -22.41
CA ARG A 105 -11.22 26.52 -23.69
C ARG A 105 -12.73 26.21 -23.76
N ALA A 106 -13.15 25.04 -23.29
CA ALA A 106 -14.55 24.66 -23.18
C ALA A 106 -15.31 25.54 -22.18
N ARG A 107 -14.67 25.90 -21.06
CA ARG A 107 -15.24 26.80 -20.05
C ARG A 107 -15.40 28.22 -20.57
N ALA A 108 -14.43 28.72 -21.34
CA ALA A 108 -14.52 30.02 -22.02
C ALA A 108 -15.62 30.03 -23.10
N ALA A 109 -15.80 28.94 -23.83
CA ALA A 109 -16.88 28.78 -24.81
C ALA A 109 -18.28 28.69 -24.14
N ALA A 110 -18.35 28.17 -22.91
CA ALA A 110 -19.59 28.07 -22.15
C ALA A 110 -20.00 29.37 -21.42
N SER A 111 -19.08 30.32 -21.25
CA SER A 111 -19.33 31.57 -20.49
C SER A 111 -19.66 32.81 -21.35
N GLY A 112 -19.61 32.71 -22.68
CA GLY A 112 -20.01 33.81 -23.58
C GLY A 112 -21.51 33.76 -23.91
N PRO A 113 -22.22 34.91 -24.03
CA PRO A 113 -23.56 34.92 -24.58
C PRO A 113 -23.50 34.36 -26.01
N SER A 114 -24.29 33.32 -26.28
CA SER A 114 -24.25 32.67 -27.59
C SER A 114 -24.61 33.67 -28.70
N PRO A 115 -24.10 33.48 -29.94
CA PRO A 115 -24.46 34.34 -31.08
C PRO A 115 -25.98 34.49 -31.26
N ALA A 116 -26.73 33.43 -30.96
CA ALA A 116 -28.19 33.43 -30.96
C ALA A 116 -28.80 34.34 -29.90
N GLU A 117 -28.19 34.44 -28.72
CA GLU A 117 -28.65 35.32 -27.63
C GLU A 117 -28.34 36.80 -27.91
N ALA A 118 -27.24 37.09 -28.59
CA ALA A 118 -26.93 38.44 -29.09
C ALA A 118 -27.92 38.88 -30.18
N GLN A 119 -28.27 37.97 -31.09
CA GLN A 119 -29.24 38.21 -32.15
C GLN A 119 -30.66 38.45 -31.60
N LEU A 120 -31.10 37.65 -30.61
CA LEU A 120 -32.38 37.86 -29.93
C LEU A 120 -32.46 39.18 -29.14
N ARG A 121 -31.33 39.67 -28.62
CA ARG A 121 -31.27 40.99 -27.97
C ARG A 121 -31.41 42.14 -28.97
N GLN A 122 -30.79 42.00 -30.15
CA GLN A 122 -30.88 42.99 -31.22
C GLN A 122 -32.30 43.04 -31.81
N GLU A 123 -32.92 41.89 -32.06
CA GLU A 123 -34.31 41.80 -32.51
C GLU A 123 -35.29 42.38 -31.48
N ASN A 124 -35.09 42.13 -30.18
CA ASN A 124 -35.91 42.75 -29.13
C ASN A 124 -35.78 44.28 -29.06
N ALA A 125 -34.59 44.82 -29.32
CA ALA A 125 -34.37 46.27 -29.36
C ALA A 125 -35.08 46.91 -30.56
N GLU A 126 -35.04 46.25 -31.72
CA GLU A 126 -35.73 46.70 -32.93
C GLU A 126 -37.26 46.63 -32.78
N LEU A 127 -37.77 45.58 -32.13
CA LEU A 127 -39.19 45.44 -31.80
C LEU A 127 -39.69 46.59 -30.91
N ARG A 128 -38.91 46.98 -29.89
CA ARG A 128 -39.27 48.11 -29.01
C ARG A 128 -39.33 49.43 -29.77
N GLN A 129 -38.42 49.67 -30.70
CA GLN A 129 -38.45 50.88 -31.55
C GLN A 129 -39.66 50.88 -32.49
N ARG A 130 -40.02 49.74 -33.07
CA ARG A 130 -41.19 49.62 -33.95
C ARG A 130 -42.52 49.82 -33.21
N VAL A 131 -42.63 49.31 -31.98
CA VAL A 131 -43.82 49.55 -31.13
C VAL A 131 -43.95 51.03 -30.79
N ALA A 132 -42.85 51.70 -30.41
CA ALA A 132 -42.87 53.14 -30.14
C ALA A 132 -43.28 53.99 -31.36
N ALA A 133 -42.85 53.60 -32.56
CA ALA A 133 -43.26 54.25 -33.80
C ALA A 133 -44.76 54.03 -34.13
N ALA A 134 -45.29 52.83 -33.87
CA ALA A 134 -46.71 52.53 -34.06
C ALA A 134 -47.60 53.33 -33.09
N ASP A 135 -47.17 53.53 -31.84
CA ASP A 135 -47.88 54.35 -30.85
C ASP A 135 -47.93 55.83 -31.27
N GLN A 136 -46.84 56.37 -31.82
CA GLN A 136 -46.81 57.73 -32.36
C GLN A 136 -47.74 57.88 -33.58
N ALA A 137 -47.80 56.89 -34.47
CA ALA A 137 -48.73 56.87 -35.59
C ALA A 137 -50.20 56.80 -35.14
N ALA A 138 -50.50 56.05 -34.08
CA ALA A 138 -51.83 55.98 -33.50
C ALA A 138 -52.28 57.32 -32.90
N GLN A 139 -51.37 58.04 -32.23
CA GLN A 139 -51.66 59.39 -31.72
C GLN A 139 -51.88 60.40 -32.85
N ALA A 140 -51.08 60.35 -33.92
CA ALA A 140 -51.27 61.19 -35.11
C ALA A 140 -52.62 60.95 -35.78
N LEU A 141 -53.05 59.69 -35.90
CA LEU A 141 -54.38 59.33 -36.42
C LEU A 141 -55.52 59.89 -35.55
N GLN A 142 -55.38 59.85 -34.22
CA GLN A 142 -56.38 60.44 -33.33
C GLN A 142 -56.48 61.96 -33.50
N ALA A 143 -55.34 62.64 -33.65
CA ALA A 143 -55.30 64.07 -33.93
C ALA A 143 -55.95 64.43 -35.28
N GLU A 144 -55.67 63.65 -36.34
CA GLU A 144 -56.29 63.86 -37.65
C GLU A 144 -57.80 63.60 -37.66
N ARG A 145 -58.28 62.59 -36.93
CA ARG A 145 -59.73 62.38 -36.75
C ARG A 145 -60.41 63.54 -36.03
N ALA A 146 -59.76 64.13 -35.05
CA ALA A 146 -60.28 65.32 -34.37
C ALA A 146 -60.35 66.53 -35.31
N ARG A 147 -59.34 66.71 -36.18
CA ARG A 147 -59.34 67.77 -37.22
C ARG A 147 -60.45 67.55 -38.26
N ALA A 148 -60.64 66.31 -38.72
CA ALA A 148 -61.70 65.97 -39.66
C ALA A 148 -63.09 66.30 -39.06
N HIS A 149 -63.32 65.98 -37.79
CA HIS A 149 -64.57 66.33 -37.11
C HIS A 149 -64.77 67.84 -36.92
N ASP A 150 -63.73 68.61 -36.61
CA ASP A 150 -63.84 70.09 -36.54
C ASP A 150 -64.16 70.68 -37.92
N LEU A 151 -63.51 70.20 -38.99
CA LEU A 151 -63.81 70.62 -40.35
C LEU A 151 -65.24 70.27 -40.77
N GLU A 152 -65.73 69.09 -40.39
CA GLU A 152 -67.11 68.66 -40.63
C GLU A 152 -68.13 69.58 -39.93
N GLN A 153 -67.88 69.93 -38.65
CA GLN A 153 -68.72 70.87 -37.91
C GLN A 153 -68.72 72.27 -38.54
N ARG A 154 -67.55 72.77 -38.98
CA ARG A 154 -67.43 74.06 -39.67
C ARG A 154 -68.14 74.07 -41.02
N LEU A 155 -68.07 72.97 -41.76
CA LEU A 155 -68.77 72.81 -43.04
C LEU A 155 -70.29 72.78 -42.85
N GLN A 156 -70.79 72.10 -41.81
CA GLN A 156 -72.22 72.13 -41.45
C GLN A 156 -72.67 73.55 -41.10
N ALA A 157 -71.88 74.30 -40.32
CA ALA A 157 -72.18 75.69 -39.98
C ALA A 157 -72.17 76.62 -41.21
N ALA A 158 -71.19 76.47 -42.11
CA ALA A 158 -71.11 77.23 -43.35
C ALA A 158 -72.28 76.91 -44.30
N THR A 159 -72.71 75.65 -44.36
CA THR A 159 -73.86 75.22 -45.18
C THR A 159 -75.17 75.83 -44.65
N ALA A 160 -75.35 75.88 -43.32
CA ALA A 160 -76.50 76.56 -42.70
C ALA A 160 -76.52 78.08 -42.98
N GLN A 161 -75.34 78.73 -43.02
CA GLN A 161 -75.22 80.16 -43.35
C GLN A 161 -75.47 80.45 -44.84
N ALA A 162 -75.05 79.55 -45.75
CA ALA A 162 -75.33 79.66 -47.18
C ALA A 162 -76.83 79.53 -47.49
N GLN A 163 -77.53 78.62 -46.80
CA GLN A 163 -79.00 78.47 -46.90
C GLN A 163 -79.78 79.71 -46.41
N ALA A 164 -79.16 80.55 -45.56
CA ALA A 164 -79.72 81.82 -45.11
C ALA A 164 -79.44 83.01 -46.08
N GLY A 165 -78.85 82.76 -47.26
CA GLY A 165 -78.69 83.76 -48.33
C GLY A 165 -77.56 84.77 -48.13
N ARG A 166 -76.56 84.49 -47.28
CA ARG A 166 -75.42 85.40 -46.98
C ARG A 166 -74.03 84.77 -47.15
N GLY A 167 -73.92 83.59 -47.77
CA GLY A 167 -72.67 82.83 -47.85
C GLY A 167 -71.90 83.04 -49.16
N ASP A 168 -70.56 82.99 -49.05
CA ASP A 168 -69.61 82.94 -50.17
C ASP A 168 -69.36 81.47 -50.56
N ASP A 169 -69.83 81.06 -51.73
CA ASP A 169 -69.74 79.67 -52.22
C ASP A 169 -68.29 79.18 -52.37
N GLY A 170 -67.31 80.09 -52.53
CA GLY A 170 -65.89 79.74 -52.60
C GLY A 170 -65.36 79.15 -51.28
N ALA A 171 -65.77 79.72 -50.15
CA ALA A 171 -65.35 79.24 -48.82
C ALA A 171 -65.88 77.83 -48.52
N ARG A 172 -67.04 77.48 -49.08
CA ARG A 172 -67.62 76.13 -48.96
C ARG A 172 -66.82 75.10 -49.74
N GLN A 173 -66.47 75.40 -50.99
CA GLN A 173 -65.68 74.48 -51.83
C GLN A 173 -64.29 74.22 -51.24
N ASP A 174 -63.66 75.24 -50.65
CA ASP A 174 -62.37 75.09 -49.96
C ASP A 174 -62.46 74.20 -48.71
N LEU A 175 -63.54 74.30 -47.93
CA LEU A 175 -63.78 73.42 -46.78
C LEU A 175 -64.07 71.98 -47.21
N GLU A 176 -64.85 71.77 -48.28
CA GLU A 176 -65.11 70.46 -48.86
C GLU A 176 -63.82 69.80 -49.35
N ARG A 177 -62.93 70.55 -50.00
CA ARG A 177 -61.62 70.07 -50.44
C ARG A 177 -60.72 69.70 -49.26
N ARG A 178 -60.65 70.53 -48.22
CA ARG A 178 -59.86 70.25 -47.00
C ARG A 178 -60.39 69.04 -46.23
N LEU A 179 -61.70 68.85 -46.19
CA LEU A 179 -62.31 67.67 -45.57
C LEU A 179 -62.00 66.39 -46.38
N ALA A 180 -62.03 66.47 -47.71
CA ALA A 180 -61.63 65.35 -48.57
C ALA A 180 -60.15 64.98 -48.39
N GLU A 181 -59.26 65.97 -48.30
CA GLU A 181 -57.83 65.77 -48.03
C GLU A 181 -57.58 65.16 -46.64
N SER A 182 -58.26 65.65 -45.60
CA SER A 182 -58.18 65.09 -44.24
C SER A 182 -58.73 63.66 -44.16
N ASN A 183 -59.85 63.37 -44.85
CA ASN A 183 -60.40 62.01 -44.92
C ASN A 183 -59.47 61.04 -45.67
N ALA A 184 -58.81 61.49 -46.74
CA ALA A 184 -57.81 60.68 -47.44
C ALA A 184 -56.60 60.37 -46.54
N GLN A 185 -56.14 61.34 -45.73
CA GLN A 185 -55.07 61.15 -44.76
C GLN A 185 -55.47 60.17 -43.64
N VAL A 186 -56.70 60.24 -43.12
CA VAL A 186 -57.23 59.29 -42.14
C VAL A 186 -57.29 57.87 -42.73
N GLN A 187 -57.69 57.69 -43.98
CA GLN A 187 -57.71 56.38 -44.64
C GLN A 187 -56.30 55.81 -44.83
N ALA A 188 -55.34 56.63 -45.25
CA ALA A 188 -53.94 56.21 -45.41
C ALA A 188 -53.31 55.79 -44.07
N ALA A 189 -53.53 56.55 -43.00
CA ALA A 189 -53.04 56.21 -41.67
C ALA A 189 -53.73 54.96 -41.08
N GLN A 190 -55.01 54.69 -41.41
CA GLN A 190 -55.67 53.43 -41.04
C GLN A 190 -55.08 52.22 -41.77
N ALA A 191 -54.69 52.37 -43.04
CA ALA A 191 -54.02 51.31 -43.79
C ALA A 191 -52.66 50.96 -43.16
N GLN A 192 -51.85 51.98 -42.83
CA GLN A 192 -50.56 51.79 -42.17
C GLN A 192 -50.67 51.10 -40.80
N LEU A 193 -51.68 51.44 -39.99
CA LEU A 193 -51.94 50.76 -38.71
C LEU A 193 -52.36 49.30 -38.88
N ARG A 194 -53.07 48.95 -39.95
CA ARG A 194 -53.42 47.55 -40.25
C ARG A 194 -52.18 46.75 -40.64
N GLU A 195 -51.29 47.32 -41.45
CA GLU A 195 -50.01 46.70 -41.80
C GLU A 195 -49.07 46.51 -40.60
N ALA A 196 -49.00 47.51 -39.71
CA ALA A 196 -48.22 47.39 -38.48
C ALA A 196 -48.76 46.29 -37.55
N ARG A 197 -50.08 46.10 -37.47
CA ARG A 197 -50.71 45.03 -36.69
C ARG A 197 -50.44 43.65 -37.26
N THR A 198 -50.56 43.47 -38.58
CA THR A 198 -50.29 42.17 -39.20
C THR A 198 -48.82 41.77 -39.04
N GLN A 199 -47.88 42.72 -39.13
CA GLN A 199 -46.47 42.47 -38.84
C GLN A 199 -46.22 42.13 -37.36
N ALA A 200 -46.88 42.82 -36.42
CA ALA A 200 -46.76 42.51 -35.00
C ALA A 200 -47.28 41.10 -34.65
N ASP A 201 -48.35 40.64 -35.30
CA ASP A 201 -48.88 39.29 -35.10
C ASP A 201 -47.97 38.21 -35.70
N GLN A 202 -47.33 38.48 -36.85
CA GLN A 202 -46.30 37.58 -37.39
C GLN A 202 -45.09 37.44 -36.46
N LEU A 203 -44.67 38.54 -35.83
CA LEU A 203 -43.56 38.56 -34.87
C LEU A 203 -43.92 37.87 -33.54
N ARG A 204 -45.17 37.96 -33.08
CA ARG A 204 -45.64 37.16 -31.93
C ARG A 204 -45.62 35.67 -32.24
N ALA A 205 -46.05 35.28 -33.44
CA ALA A 205 -46.00 33.89 -33.87
C ALA A 205 -44.56 33.36 -33.96
N SER A 206 -43.60 34.17 -34.42
CA SER A 206 -42.17 33.78 -34.43
C SER A 206 -41.58 33.69 -33.02
N ALA A 207 -41.96 34.60 -32.11
CA ALA A 207 -41.55 34.55 -30.70
C ALA A 207 -42.06 33.28 -29.99
N GLN A 208 -43.34 32.90 -30.20
CA GLN A 208 -43.89 31.65 -29.67
C GLN A 208 -43.15 30.42 -30.21
N ARG A 209 -42.77 30.43 -31.50
CA ARG A 209 -41.97 29.35 -32.09
C ARG A 209 -40.55 29.28 -31.50
N ALA A 210 -39.93 30.42 -31.22
CA ALA A 210 -38.64 30.48 -30.54
C ALA A 210 -38.71 29.97 -29.09
N GLU A 211 -39.78 30.30 -28.35
CA GLU A 211 -40.02 29.76 -27.01
C GLU A 211 -40.21 28.24 -27.02
N GLN A 212 -40.96 27.70 -27.99
CA GLN A 212 -41.10 26.25 -28.18
C GLN A 212 -39.75 25.58 -28.46
N LEU A 213 -38.95 26.13 -29.37
CA LEU A 213 -37.60 25.62 -29.67
C LEU A 213 -36.64 25.74 -28.47
N THR A 214 -36.82 26.74 -27.61
CA THR A 214 -36.04 26.91 -26.39
C THR A 214 -36.42 25.87 -25.34
N ALA A 215 -37.73 25.59 -25.18
CA ALA A 215 -38.22 24.52 -24.31
C ALA A 215 -37.77 23.13 -24.79
N GLU A 216 -37.80 22.88 -26.11
CA GLU A 216 -37.31 21.64 -26.71
C GLU A 216 -35.79 21.46 -26.50
N ASN A 217 -35.00 22.52 -26.68
CA ASN A 217 -33.56 22.50 -26.38
C ASN A 217 -33.25 22.30 -24.89
N ALA A 218 -34.06 22.86 -23.99
CA ALA A 218 -33.92 22.62 -22.56
C ALA A 218 -34.18 21.14 -22.21
N GLN A 219 -35.21 20.54 -22.81
CA GLN A 219 -35.49 19.10 -22.66
C GLN A 219 -34.36 18.23 -23.21
N LEU A 220 -33.80 18.56 -24.37
CA LEU A 220 -32.66 17.86 -24.95
C LEU A 220 -31.41 17.96 -24.07
N LYS A 221 -31.14 19.12 -23.45
CA LYS A 221 -30.04 19.29 -22.46
C LYS A 221 -30.22 18.42 -21.22
N THR A 222 -31.43 18.31 -20.68
CA THR A 222 -31.70 17.38 -19.56
C THR A 222 -31.52 15.91 -19.94
N ARG A 223 -31.83 15.53 -21.20
CA ARG A 223 -31.60 14.17 -21.70
C ARG A 223 -30.12 13.87 -21.93
N GLN A 224 -29.35 14.82 -22.47
CA GLN A 224 -27.89 14.73 -22.58
C GLN A 224 -27.22 14.57 -21.20
N GLY A 225 -27.66 15.34 -20.18
CA GLY A 225 -27.17 15.19 -18.81
C GLY A 225 -27.45 13.81 -18.18
N GLY A 226 -28.45 13.07 -18.66
CA GLY A 226 -28.69 11.67 -18.28
C GLY A 226 -27.72 10.70 -18.96
N SER A 227 -27.42 10.92 -20.25
CA SER A 227 -26.43 10.15 -21.00
C SER A 227 -25.00 10.37 -20.49
N ASP A 228 -24.66 11.59 -20.09
CA ASP A 228 -23.34 11.93 -19.53
C ASP A 228 -23.14 11.34 -18.13
N LYS A 229 -24.21 11.18 -17.35
CA LYS A 229 -24.16 10.47 -16.07
C LYS A 229 -23.96 8.96 -16.25
N LEU A 230 -24.69 8.35 -17.17
CA LEU A 230 -24.54 6.93 -17.49
C LEU A 230 -23.15 6.62 -18.10
N SER A 231 -22.58 7.54 -18.88
CA SER A 231 -21.22 7.38 -19.41
C SER A 231 -20.15 7.52 -18.31
N ALA A 232 -20.34 8.43 -17.35
CA ALA A 232 -19.46 8.56 -16.19
C ALA A 232 -19.54 7.33 -15.25
N GLU A 233 -20.74 6.79 -15.03
CA GLU A 233 -20.93 5.56 -14.25
C GLU A 233 -20.28 4.34 -14.93
N LEU A 234 -20.43 4.22 -16.26
CA LEU A 234 -19.78 3.16 -17.03
C LEU A 234 -18.25 3.26 -16.99
N ALA A 235 -17.69 4.47 -17.08
CA ALA A 235 -16.25 4.70 -16.98
C ALA A 235 -15.70 4.31 -15.61
N THR A 236 -16.44 4.66 -14.55
CA THR A 236 -16.09 4.32 -13.15
C THR A 236 -16.11 2.80 -12.94
N GLU A 237 -17.12 2.10 -13.47
CA GLU A 237 -17.23 0.65 -13.29
C GLU A 237 -16.24 -0.13 -14.17
N LYS A 238 -15.85 0.39 -15.33
CA LYS A 238 -14.72 -0.17 -16.13
C LYS A 238 -13.39 -0.05 -15.40
N ALA A 239 -13.11 1.08 -14.75
CA ALA A 239 -11.91 1.26 -13.94
C ALA A 239 -11.86 0.24 -12.79
N LYS A 240 -13.01 0.01 -12.14
CA LYS A 240 -13.14 -0.98 -11.06
C LYS A 240 -12.94 -2.42 -11.53
N VAL A 241 -13.49 -2.79 -12.70
CA VAL A 241 -13.24 -4.11 -13.30
C VAL A 241 -11.76 -4.32 -13.59
N GLN A 242 -11.05 -3.30 -14.09
CA GLN A 242 -9.60 -3.38 -14.29
C GLN A 242 -8.85 -3.56 -12.96
N GLN A 243 -9.22 -2.83 -11.91
CA GLN A 243 -8.57 -2.92 -10.61
C GLN A 243 -8.76 -4.30 -9.95
N LEU A 244 -10.00 -4.81 -9.94
CA LEU A 244 -10.29 -6.16 -9.44
C LEU A 244 -9.60 -7.25 -10.28
N GLN A 245 -9.45 -7.04 -11.59
CA GLN A 245 -8.74 -7.99 -12.46
C GLN A 245 -7.24 -8.05 -12.15
N THR A 246 -6.60 -6.91 -11.84
CA THR A 246 -5.22 -6.86 -11.37
C THR A 246 -5.04 -7.56 -10.03
N GLN A 247 -6.00 -7.38 -9.10
CA GLN A 247 -5.97 -8.04 -7.79
C GLN A 247 -6.12 -9.56 -7.89
N VAL A 248 -7.06 -10.06 -8.71
CA VAL A 248 -7.23 -11.50 -8.93
C VAL A 248 -5.96 -12.12 -9.52
N ALA A 249 -5.29 -11.44 -10.44
CA ALA A 249 -4.02 -11.91 -11.01
C ALA A 249 -2.89 -11.99 -9.97
N ALA A 250 -2.79 -10.99 -9.08
CA ALA A 250 -1.80 -11.00 -7.99
C ALA A 250 -2.07 -12.12 -6.97
N LEU A 251 -3.33 -12.35 -6.62
CA LEU A 251 -3.72 -13.42 -5.71
C LEU A 251 -3.56 -14.82 -6.34
N GLN A 252 -3.79 -14.98 -7.65
CA GLN A 252 -3.50 -16.23 -8.36
C GLN A 252 -2.00 -16.58 -8.34
N LYS A 253 -1.12 -15.58 -8.53
CA LYS A 253 0.32 -15.77 -8.41
C LYS A 253 0.75 -16.19 -7.00
N THR A 254 0.03 -15.69 -5.98
CA THR A 254 0.21 -16.09 -4.59
C THR A 254 -0.26 -17.53 -4.36
N ALA A 255 -1.35 -17.95 -5.01
CA ALA A 255 -1.89 -19.31 -4.95
C ALA A 255 -0.94 -20.36 -5.61
N GLU A 256 -0.20 -19.99 -6.66
CA GLU A 256 0.84 -20.85 -7.24
C GLU A 256 2.00 -21.12 -6.25
N GLY A 257 2.32 -20.15 -5.39
CA GLY A 257 3.29 -20.33 -4.30
C GLY A 257 2.89 -21.39 -3.27
N THR A 258 1.58 -21.55 -3.01
CA THR A 258 1.04 -22.56 -2.10
C THR A 258 1.31 -24.00 -2.54
N SER A 259 1.32 -24.27 -3.85
CA SER A 259 1.63 -25.60 -4.41
C SER A 259 3.08 -26.00 -4.12
N LYS A 260 4.00 -25.04 -4.23
CA LYS A 260 5.42 -25.23 -3.94
C LYS A 260 5.65 -25.47 -2.44
N LEU A 261 5.03 -24.66 -1.57
CA LEU A 261 5.08 -24.87 -0.11
C LEU A 261 4.49 -26.23 0.32
N ALA A 262 3.44 -26.71 -0.35
CA ALA A 262 2.87 -28.02 -0.07
C ALA A 262 3.85 -29.16 -0.39
N GLN A 263 4.61 -29.05 -1.49
CA GLN A 263 5.69 -29.99 -1.81
C GLN A 263 6.82 -29.93 -0.78
N ASP A 264 7.22 -28.73 -0.35
CA ASP A 264 8.28 -28.54 0.65
C ASP A 264 7.90 -29.15 2.01
N ILE A 265 6.64 -29.01 2.45
CA ILE A 265 6.13 -29.70 3.65
C ILE A 265 6.23 -31.21 3.51
N GLN A 266 5.90 -31.73 2.34
CA GLN A 266 5.88 -33.18 2.11
C GLN A 266 7.31 -33.75 2.12
N ALA A 267 8.27 -33.00 1.58
CA ALA A 267 9.69 -33.30 1.68
C ALA A 267 10.18 -33.26 3.15
N GLU A 268 9.84 -32.22 3.92
CA GLU A 268 10.26 -32.12 5.33
C GLU A 268 9.60 -33.14 6.24
N LYS A 269 8.31 -33.47 6.06
CA LYS A 269 7.66 -34.57 6.78
C LYS A 269 8.34 -35.92 6.53
N THR A 270 8.91 -36.11 5.35
CA THR A 270 9.66 -37.33 5.02
C THR A 270 10.99 -37.37 5.77
N LYS A 271 11.72 -36.24 5.82
CA LYS A 271 12.95 -36.11 6.62
C LYS A 271 12.70 -36.30 8.12
N VAL A 272 11.61 -35.77 8.67
CA VAL A 272 11.21 -36.00 10.06
C VAL A 272 11.01 -37.49 10.33
N ARG A 273 10.31 -38.23 9.44
CA ARG A 273 10.17 -39.70 9.59
C ARG A 273 11.51 -40.42 9.55
N ASP A 274 12.40 -40.05 8.64
CA ASP A 274 13.72 -40.65 8.54
C ASP A 274 14.57 -40.38 9.79
N LEU A 275 14.49 -39.17 10.36
CA LEU A 275 15.14 -38.81 11.61
C LEU A 275 14.52 -39.54 12.81
N GLU A 276 13.20 -39.73 12.86
CA GLU A 276 12.54 -40.55 13.90
C GLU A 276 13.01 -42.01 13.86
N GLN A 277 13.14 -42.58 12.65
CA GLN A 277 13.66 -43.94 12.48
C GLN A 277 15.14 -44.04 12.87
N LYS A 278 15.96 -43.06 12.47
CA LYS A 278 17.38 -42.98 12.87
C LYS A 278 17.54 -42.79 14.37
N LEU A 279 16.69 -41.99 15.01
CA LEU A 279 16.68 -41.79 16.46
C LEU A 279 16.34 -43.10 17.18
N ALA A 280 15.31 -43.82 16.71
CA ALA A 280 14.94 -45.13 17.27
C ALA A 280 16.06 -46.18 17.10
N ALA A 281 16.81 -46.13 16.00
CA ALA A 281 17.99 -46.99 15.78
C ALA A 281 19.21 -46.57 16.63
N ALA A 282 19.42 -45.27 16.81
CA ALA A 282 20.47 -44.70 17.66
C ALA A 282 20.17 -44.79 19.17
N GLN A 283 18.91 -45.01 19.57
CA GLN A 283 18.55 -45.35 20.96
C GLN A 283 18.76 -46.84 21.27
N LYS A 284 18.80 -47.70 20.24
CA LYS A 284 19.08 -49.14 20.38
C LYS A 284 20.57 -49.48 20.28
N SER A 285 21.36 -48.65 19.62
CA SER A 285 22.83 -48.72 19.63
C SER A 285 23.37 -47.66 20.58
N THR A 286 24.48 -47.88 21.29
CA THR A 286 25.08 -46.93 22.26
C THR A 286 25.73 -45.70 21.60
N GLY A 287 25.11 -45.14 20.55
CA GLY A 287 25.61 -44.03 19.74
C GLY A 287 24.91 -42.68 20.00
N ASP A 288 25.35 -41.66 19.27
CA ASP A 288 25.08 -40.19 19.32
C ASP A 288 23.58 -39.74 19.28
N ALA A 289 22.72 -40.35 20.11
CA ALA A 289 21.28 -40.10 20.17
C ALA A 289 20.92 -38.64 20.51
N GLY A 290 21.80 -37.92 21.22
CA GLY A 290 21.60 -36.51 21.55
C GLY A 290 21.60 -35.60 20.32
N LYS A 291 22.44 -35.89 19.33
CA LYS A 291 22.58 -35.07 18.11
C LYS A 291 21.42 -35.29 17.15
N VAL A 292 21.02 -36.54 16.97
CA VAL A 292 19.83 -36.91 16.16
C VAL A 292 18.54 -36.37 16.81
N GLY A 293 18.49 -36.30 18.14
CA GLY A 293 17.37 -35.69 18.86
C GLY A 293 17.24 -34.17 18.65
N GLN A 294 18.36 -33.45 18.61
CA GLN A 294 18.39 -32.02 18.29
C GLN A 294 17.96 -31.75 16.85
N ASP A 295 18.48 -32.51 15.88
CA ASP A 295 18.11 -32.36 14.47
C ASP A 295 16.62 -32.66 14.23
N LEU A 296 16.07 -33.65 14.95
CA LEU A 296 14.64 -33.98 14.91
C LEU A 296 13.76 -32.85 15.50
N ALA A 297 14.19 -32.24 16.61
CA ALA A 297 13.47 -31.13 17.21
C ALA A 297 13.44 -29.91 16.28
N ALA A 298 14.59 -29.57 15.68
CA ALA A 298 14.70 -28.49 14.71
C ALA A 298 13.80 -28.70 13.48
N GLU A 299 13.76 -29.91 12.92
CA GLU A 299 12.88 -30.16 11.77
C GLU A 299 11.39 -30.24 12.12
N LYS A 300 11.02 -30.68 13.34
CA LYS A 300 9.62 -30.56 13.80
C LYS A 300 9.17 -29.11 13.90
N THR A 301 10.04 -28.20 14.34
CA THR A 301 9.75 -26.77 14.40
C THR A 301 9.57 -26.17 12.99
N LYS A 302 10.42 -26.53 12.03
CA LYS A 302 10.27 -26.12 10.63
C LYS A 302 8.98 -26.64 10.00
N VAL A 303 8.61 -27.90 10.23
CA VAL A 303 7.32 -28.44 9.77
C VAL A 303 6.16 -27.65 10.37
N GLN A 304 6.19 -27.32 11.67
CA GLN A 304 5.17 -26.47 12.29
C GLN A 304 5.08 -25.06 11.66
N GLN A 305 6.23 -24.42 11.40
CA GLN A 305 6.28 -23.11 10.77
C GLN A 305 5.74 -23.13 9.33
N LEU A 306 6.13 -24.11 8.51
CA LEU A 306 5.59 -24.27 7.16
C LEU A 306 4.09 -24.55 7.18
N GLN A 307 3.62 -25.32 8.16
CA GLN A 307 2.20 -25.66 8.31
C GLN A 307 1.36 -24.44 8.74
N ALA A 308 1.93 -23.54 9.56
CA ALA A 308 1.34 -22.23 9.85
C ALA A 308 1.29 -21.33 8.60
N GLN A 309 2.37 -21.30 7.80
CA GLN A 309 2.43 -20.51 6.56
C GLN A 309 1.40 -20.96 5.51
N ILE A 310 1.16 -22.28 5.37
CA ILE A 310 0.08 -22.79 4.51
C ILE A 310 -1.29 -22.32 5.01
N GLY A 311 -1.53 -22.32 6.33
CA GLY A 311 -2.79 -21.82 6.90
C GLY A 311 -3.10 -20.37 6.50
N THR A 312 -2.10 -19.49 6.57
CA THR A 312 -2.22 -18.09 6.13
C THR A 312 -2.45 -17.95 4.62
N LEU A 313 -1.73 -18.72 3.80
CA LEU A 313 -1.91 -18.67 2.34
C LEU A 313 -3.27 -19.25 1.91
N GLN A 314 -3.79 -20.23 2.63
CA GLN A 314 -5.08 -20.83 2.35
C GLN A 314 -6.23 -19.88 2.71
N GLN A 315 -6.07 -19.04 3.74
CA GLN A 315 -6.98 -17.92 4.00
C GLN A 315 -6.94 -16.89 2.87
N ALA A 316 -5.75 -16.52 2.38
CA ALA A 316 -5.61 -15.59 1.25
C ALA A 316 -6.25 -16.15 -0.05
N ALA A 317 -6.13 -17.44 -0.31
CA ALA A 317 -6.77 -18.11 -1.45
C ALA A 317 -8.32 -18.08 -1.35
N ASN A 318 -8.88 -18.24 -0.15
CA ASN A 318 -10.32 -18.15 0.07
C ASN A 318 -10.84 -16.71 -0.14
N GLU A 319 -10.08 -15.71 0.30
CA GLU A 319 -10.39 -14.30 0.02
C GLU A 319 -10.32 -13.98 -1.48
N ALA A 320 -9.34 -14.55 -2.19
CA ALA A 320 -9.23 -14.43 -3.64
C ALA A 320 -10.44 -15.02 -4.38
N ALA A 321 -10.92 -16.19 -3.95
CA ALA A 321 -12.11 -16.81 -4.52
C ALA A 321 -13.36 -15.94 -4.30
N LYS A 322 -13.49 -15.33 -3.12
CA LYS A 322 -14.59 -14.41 -2.80
C LYS A 322 -14.55 -13.14 -3.67
N LEU A 323 -13.38 -12.53 -3.81
CA LEU A 323 -13.17 -11.38 -4.71
C LEU A 323 -13.43 -11.74 -6.17
N GLY A 324 -13.11 -12.97 -6.60
CA GLY A 324 -13.45 -13.48 -7.93
C GLY A 324 -14.95 -13.55 -8.18
N MET A 325 -15.76 -13.96 -7.19
CA MET A 325 -17.22 -13.94 -7.29
C MET A 325 -17.76 -12.50 -7.35
N GLU A 326 -17.20 -11.59 -6.55
CA GLU A 326 -17.56 -10.17 -6.56
C GLU A 326 -17.24 -9.52 -7.92
N LEU A 327 -16.09 -9.83 -8.52
CA LEU A 327 -15.71 -9.41 -9.87
C LEU A 327 -16.65 -9.99 -10.94
N GLY A 328 -17.09 -11.24 -10.79
CA GLY A 328 -18.11 -11.84 -11.65
C GLY A 328 -19.43 -11.06 -11.59
N SER A 329 -19.86 -10.69 -10.37
CA SER A 329 -21.08 -9.88 -10.18
C SER A 329 -20.94 -8.45 -10.74
N ALA A 330 -19.76 -7.84 -10.62
CA ALA A 330 -19.48 -6.51 -11.16
C ALA A 330 -19.46 -6.52 -12.69
N ARG A 331 -18.85 -7.54 -13.32
CA ARG A 331 -18.88 -7.72 -14.78
C ARG A 331 -20.30 -7.90 -15.32
N ALA A 332 -21.14 -8.67 -14.62
CA ALA A 332 -22.54 -8.83 -14.97
C ALA A 332 -23.31 -7.49 -14.93
N LYS A 333 -23.05 -6.66 -13.90
CA LYS A 333 -23.63 -5.30 -13.82
C LYS A 333 -23.13 -4.36 -14.91
N VAL A 334 -21.85 -4.42 -15.28
CA VAL A 334 -21.32 -3.65 -16.41
C VAL A 334 -22.00 -4.06 -17.71
N GLN A 335 -22.19 -5.35 -17.96
CA GLN A 335 -22.93 -5.82 -19.13
C GLN A 335 -24.39 -5.34 -19.13
N ASP A 336 -25.06 -5.35 -17.98
CA ASP A 336 -26.43 -4.85 -17.85
C ASP A 336 -26.52 -3.33 -18.08
N LEU A 337 -25.56 -2.56 -17.56
CA LEU A 337 -25.45 -1.11 -17.83
C LEU A 337 -25.10 -0.82 -19.30
N GLU A 338 -24.22 -1.60 -19.93
CA GLU A 338 -23.92 -1.49 -21.36
C GLU A 338 -25.14 -1.84 -22.23
N ALA A 339 -25.93 -2.84 -21.82
CA ALA A 339 -27.19 -3.19 -22.48
C ALA A 339 -28.24 -2.09 -22.31
N LYS A 340 -28.37 -1.51 -21.11
CA LYS A 340 -29.26 -0.37 -20.85
C LYS A 340 -28.85 0.89 -21.60
N LEU A 341 -27.54 1.18 -21.69
CA LEU A 341 -27.02 2.29 -22.48
C LEU A 341 -27.31 2.08 -23.97
N LYS A 342 -27.12 0.86 -24.50
CA LYS A 342 -27.49 0.53 -25.87
C LYS A 342 -28.99 0.64 -26.11
N ALA A 343 -29.83 0.18 -25.18
CA ALA A 343 -31.29 0.28 -25.27
C ALA A 343 -31.78 1.74 -25.20
N ALA A 344 -31.14 2.58 -24.38
CA ALA A 344 -31.41 4.02 -24.32
C ALA A 344 -30.95 4.73 -25.61
N ALA A 345 -29.89 4.26 -26.25
CA ALA A 345 -29.43 4.76 -27.54
C ALA A 345 -30.33 4.32 -28.73
N THR A 346 -30.94 3.13 -28.66
CA THR A 346 -31.81 2.59 -29.74
C THR A 346 -33.29 2.94 -29.60
N SER A 347 -33.78 3.30 -28.40
CA SER A 347 -35.17 3.78 -28.19
C SER A 347 -35.41 5.24 -28.61
N ALA A 348 -34.39 5.87 -29.21
CA ALA A 348 -34.42 7.26 -29.68
C ALA A 348 -35.52 7.63 -30.70
N PRO A 349 -36.20 6.73 -31.45
CA PRO A 349 -37.31 7.15 -32.30
C PRO A 349 -38.72 6.71 -31.86
N ALA A 350 -38.96 6.00 -30.75
CA ALA A 350 -40.27 5.33 -30.55
C ALA A 350 -41.09 5.65 -29.28
N ALA A 351 -40.60 6.40 -28.29
CA ALA A 351 -41.32 6.60 -27.02
C ALA A 351 -41.91 8.02 -26.87
N ALA A 352 -42.88 8.36 -27.72
CA ALA A 352 -43.76 9.51 -27.57
C ALA A 352 -45.14 9.06 -27.03
N SER A 353 -45.21 8.62 -25.77
CA SER A 353 -46.43 8.63 -24.93
C SER A 353 -46.21 7.80 -23.66
N GLY A 354 -46.16 8.44 -22.49
CA GLY A 354 -46.04 7.73 -21.21
C GLY A 354 -45.46 8.57 -20.07
N GLY A 355 -46.01 9.76 -19.84
CA GLY A 355 -45.63 10.61 -18.70
C GLY A 355 -46.40 10.22 -17.45
N GLY A 356 -45.74 9.61 -16.47
CA GLY A 356 -46.31 9.35 -15.14
C GLY A 356 -45.46 8.44 -14.25
N ALA A 357 -44.83 7.41 -14.83
CA ALA A 357 -43.99 6.47 -14.08
C ALA A 357 -42.54 6.96 -13.85
N SER A 358 -42.09 7.96 -14.61
CA SER A 358 -40.66 8.33 -14.70
C SER A 358 -40.10 9.05 -13.47
N ALA A 359 -40.91 9.75 -12.68
CA ALA A 359 -40.43 10.50 -11.51
C ALA A 359 -40.13 9.59 -10.31
N ALA A 360 -41.01 8.63 -10.01
CA ALA A 360 -40.80 7.64 -8.96
C ALA A 360 -39.67 6.66 -9.31
N GLU A 361 -39.54 6.32 -10.59
CA GLU A 361 -38.45 5.49 -11.10
C GLU A 361 -37.11 6.24 -11.08
N ALA A 362 -37.08 7.52 -11.41
CA ALA A 362 -35.89 8.36 -11.28
C ALA A 362 -35.43 8.52 -9.82
N ASP A 363 -36.35 8.69 -8.86
CA ASP A 363 -36.01 8.77 -7.43
C ASP A 363 -35.52 7.43 -6.87
N LYS A 364 -36.08 6.31 -7.35
CA LYS A 364 -35.61 4.97 -6.99
C LYS A 364 -34.20 4.71 -7.52
N LEU A 365 -33.94 5.08 -8.78
CA LEU A 365 -32.61 5.02 -9.40
C LEU A 365 -31.61 5.93 -8.68
N ARG A 366 -32.04 7.11 -8.21
CA ARG A 366 -31.18 8.05 -7.47
C ARG A 366 -30.79 7.51 -6.09
N LYS A 367 -31.73 6.93 -5.35
CA LYS A 367 -31.45 6.26 -4.06
C LYS A 367 -30.56 5.03 -4.25
N GLU A 368 -30.74 4.29 -5.35
CA GLU A 368 -29.92 3.14 -5.69
C GLU A 368 -28.49 3.57 -6.08
N ALA A 369 -28.32 4.67 -6.82
CA ALA A 369 -27.02 5.25 -7.14
C ALA A 369 -26.28 5.76 -5.89
N GLU A 370 -26.98 6.40 -4.94
CA GLU A 370 -26.39 6.81 -3.67
C GLU A 370 -25.97 5.61 -2.80
N ALA A 371 -26.78 4.56 -2.76
CA ALA A 371 -26.45 3.32 -2.06
C ALA A 371 -25.25 2.60 -2.71
N LEU A 372 -25.17 2.60 -4.04
CA LEU A 372 -24.03 2.07 -4.78
C LEU A 372 -22.77 2.90 -4.55
N ASN A 373 -22.84 4.23 -4.53
CA ASN A 373 -21.72 5.10 -4.21
C ASN A 373 -21.19 4.88 -2.78
N LYS A 374 -22.08 4.71 -1.79
CA LYS A 374 -21.67 4.36 -0.42
C LYS A 374 -20.92 3.03 -0.37
N LYS A 375 -21.46 1.99 -1.02
CA LYS A 375 -20.77 0.68 -1.16
C LYS A 375 -19.44 0.81 -1.92
N ASN A 376 -19.36 1.70 -2.90
CA ASN A 376 -18.12 1.91 -3.67
C ASN A 376 -17.03 2.57 -2.83
N ASN A 377 -17.41 3.54 -2.00
CA ASN A 377 -16.49 4.17 -1.04
C ASN A 377 -16.03 3.17 0.04
N GLU A 378 -16.94 2.34 0.54
CA GLU A 378 -16.62 1.28 1.51
C GLU A 378 -15.67 0.23 0.92
N LEU A 379 -15.92 -0.22 -0.32
CA LEU A 379 -15.02 -1.14 -1.02
C LEU A 379 -13.66 -0.50 -1.32
N SER A 380 -13.61 0.78 -1.72
CA SER A 380 -12.35 1.49 -1.93
C SER A 380 -11.52 1.62 -0.66
N LEU A 381 -12.16 1.88 0.48
CA LEU A 381 -11.49 1.88 1.79
C LEU A 381 -10.95 0.48 2.13
N ARG A 382 -11.74 -0.56 1.90
CA ARG A 382 -11.34 -1.95 2.14
C ARG A 382 -10.17 -2.37 1.27
N VAL A 383 -10.15 -1.93 0.00
CA VAL A 383 -9.01 -2.13 -0.91
C VAL A 383 -7.75 -1.46 -0.38
N ARG A 384 -7.81 -0.19 0.06
CA ARG A 384 -6.65 0.50 0.65
C ARG A 384 -6.12 -0.22 1.89
N THR A 385 -7.00 -0.72 2.75
CA THR A 385 -6.58 -1.50 3.93
C THR A 385 -5.91 -2.81 3.53
N LEU A 386 -6.40 -3.49 2.50
CA LEU A 386 -5.78 -4.71 1.98
C LEU A 386 -4.44 -4.43 1.29
N GLU A 387 -4.31 -3.33 0.54
CA GLU A 387 -3.04 -2.87 -0.06
C GLU A 387 -2.01 -2.58 1.04
N GLN A 388 -2.41 -1.92 2.12
CA GLN A 388 -1.54 -1.68 3.27
C GLN A 388 -1.09 -3.01 3.91
N LYS A 389 -2.01 -3.96 4.11
CA LYS A 389 -1.67 -5.29 4.65
C LYS A 389 -0.76 -6.11 3.73
N ALA A 390 -0.94 -6.01 2.42
CA ALA A 390 -0.07 -6.67 1.45
C ALA A 390 1.35 -6.09 1.50
N ALA A 391 1.48 -4.77 1.58
CA ALA A 391 2.77 -4.11 1.75
C ALA A 391 3.45 -4.48 3.08
N GLU A 392 2.68 -4.61 4.17
CA GLU A 392 3.18 -5.10 5.46
C GLU A 392 3.66 -6.57 5.36
N LEU A 393 2.93 -7.43 4.66
CA LEU A 393 3.36 -8.82 4.44
C LEU A 393 4.64 -8.91 3.59
N ASP A 394 4.77 -8.11 2.54
CA ASP A 394 6.00 -8.04 1.75
C ASP A 394 7.18 -7.53 2.58
N TYR A 395 6.95 -6.56 3.48
CA TYR A 395 7.95 -6.10 4.44
C TYR A 395 8.40 -7.25 5.37
N TYR A 396 7.47 -7.98 5.99
CA TYR A 396 7.80 -9.11 6.87
C TYR A 396 8.45 -10.29 6.12
N ALA A 397 8.11 -10.50 4.84
CA ALA A 397 8.73 -11.51 4.01
C ALA A 397 10.20 -11.17 3.71
N ASN A 398 10.49 -9.90 3.39
CA ASN A 398 11.84 -9.41 3.18
C ASN A 398 12.66 -9.48 4.47
N GLU A 399 12.11 -9.02 5.60
CA GLU A 399 12.77 -9.11 6.91
C GLU A 399 13.07 -10.56 7.30
N ASN A 400 12.13 -11.50 7.09
CA ASN A 400 12.40 -12.92 7.29
C ASN A 400 13.52 -13.46 6.39
N SER A 401 13.59 -13.01 5.13
CA SER A 401 14.67 -13.43 4.23
C SER A 401 16.03 -12.93 4.69
N ASP A 402 16.09 -11.71 5.22
CA ASP A 402 17.31 -11.11 5.78
C ASP A 402 17.70 -11.79 7.09
N LEU A 403 16.73 -12.10 7.97
CA LEU A 403 16.97 -12.86 9.19
C LEU A 403 17.48 -14.26 8.88
N ARG A 404 16.95 -14.95 7.87
CA ARG A 404 17.46 -16.26 7.42
C ARG A 404 18.89 -16.18 6.94
N ARG A 405 19.25 -15.16 6.14
CA ARG A 405 20.64 -14.92 5.72
C ARG A 405 21.56 -14.68 6.91
N ARG A 406 21.15 -13.86 7.88
CA ARG A 406 21.93 -13.61 9.10
C ARG A 406 22.12 -14.87 9.94
N VAL A 407 21.10 -15.73 10.02
CA VAL A 407 21.22 -17.03 10.70
C VAL A 407 22.22 -17.94 9.98
N GLU A 408 22.14 -18.04 8.64
CA GLU A 408 23.12 -18.80 7.83
C GLU A 408 24.55 -18.27 8.02
N GLU A 409 24.74 -16.95 8.06
CA GLU A 409 26.04 -16.32 8.34
C GLU A 409 26.55 -16.66 9.75
N LEU A 410 25.69 -16.58 10.77
CA LEU A 410 26.05 -16.93 12.15
C LEU A 410 26.39 -18.41 12.29
N GLU A 411 25.66 -19.30 11.61
CA GLU A 411 25.97 -20.73 11.56
C GLU A 411 27.33 -20.99 10.90
N ALA A 412 27.66 -20.29 9.81
CA ALA A 412 28.97 -20.37 9.17
C ALA A 412 30.10 -19.93 10.12
N ILE A 413 29.92 -18.81 10.82
CA ILE A 413 30.87 -18.31 11.83
C ILE A 413 31.02 -19.32 12.98
N ALA A 414 29.93 -19.92 13.45
CA ALA A 414 29.97 -20.90 14.53
C ALA A 414 30.74 -22.17 14.12
N ILE A 415 30.59 -22.62 12.86
CA ILE A 415 31.36 -23.74 12.30
C ILE A 415 32.85 -23.37 12.21
N GLU A 416 33.18 -22.17 11.73
CA GLU A 416 34.55 -21.68 11.65
C GLU A 416 35.20 -21.59 13.04
N ALA A 417 34.52 -21.00 14.02
CA ALA A 417 34.97 -20.92 15.41
C ALA A 417 35.23 -22.32 16.01
N LYS A 418 34.38 -23.30 15.70
CA LYS A 418 34.58 -24.69 16.14
C LYS A 418 35.82 -25.32 15.50
N ASN A 419 36.08 -25.04 14.22
CA ASN A 419 37.28 -25.51 13.53
C ASN A 419 38.55 -24.84 14.08
N LEU A 420 38.50 -23.54 14.39
CA LEU A 420 39.60 -22.82 15.03
C LEU A 420 39.89 -23.36 16.43
N ARG A 421 38.87 -23.62 17.25
CA ARG A 421 39.04 -24.25 18.58
C ARG A 421 39.71 -25.62 18.49
N ARG A 422 39.30 -26.47 17.54
CA ARG A 422 39.98 -27.76 17.30
C ARG A 422 41.45 -27.57 16.94
N ARG A 423 41.74 -26.61 16.07
CA ARG A 423 43.12 -26.32 15.65
C ARG A 423 43.98 -25.77 16.77
N ILE A 424 43.42 -24.94 17.65
CA ILE A 424 44.10 -24.47 18.87
C ILE A 424 44.44 -25.66 19.77
N ILE A 425 43.49 -26.56 20.05
CA ILE A 425 43.72 -27.76 20.87
C ILE A 425 44.85 -28.63 20.27
N ASP A 426 44.84 -28.84 18.95
CA ASP A 426 45.89 -29.61 18.28
C ASP A 426 47.27 -28.94 18.38
N LEU A 427 47.34 -27.61 18.25
CA LEU A 427 48.57 -26.84 18.40
C LEU A 427 49.09 -26.82 19.84
N GLU A 428 48.20 -26.70 20.82
CA GLU A 428 48.53 -26.80 22.24
C GLU A 428 49.07 -28.19 22.58
N ALA A 429 48.46 -29.26 22.08
CA ALA A 429 48.95 -30.62 22.25
C ALA A 429 50.34 -30.81 21.63
N GLN A 430 50.59 -30.24 20.45
CA GLN A 430 51.92 -30.26 19.81
C GLN A 430 52.96 -29.47 20.62
N ALA A 431 52.61 -28.28 21.11
CA ALA A 431 53.49 -27.47 21.95
C ALA A 431 53.83 -28.20 23.25
N PHE A 432 52.84 -28.87 23.86
CA PHE A 432 53.04 -29.67 25.07
C PHE A 432 53.98 -30.86 24.81
N ALA A 433 53.78 -31.59 23.71
CA ALA A 433 54.64 -32.71 23.32
C ALA A 433 56.09 -32.26 23.06
N MET A 434 56.29 -31.13 22.38
CA MET A 434 57.63 -30.57 22.16
C MET A 434 58.31 -30.11 23.46
N THR A 435 57.55 -29.53 24.39
CA THR A 435 58.08 -29.10 25.68
C THR A 435 58.43 -30.31 26.56
N ALA A 436 57.59 -31.35 26.58
CA ALA A 436 57.86 -32.61 27.27
C ALA A 436 59.12 -33.29 26.70
N ALA A 437 59.25 -33.36 25.37
CA ALA A 437 60.44 -33.92 24.71
C ALA A 437 61.73 -33.18 25.09
N ARG A 438 61.71 -31.84 25.15
CA ARG A 438 62.86 -31.04 25.60
C ARG A 438 63.19 -31.21 27.08
N SER A 439 62.19 -31.48 27.93
CA SER A 439 62.41 -31.68 29.37
C SER A 439 63.03 -33.04 29.71
N MET A 440 62.86 -34.06 28.87
CA MET A 440 63.47 -35.38 29.08
C MET A 440 64.97 -35.44 28.76
N GLU A 441 65.49 -34.48 28.00
CA GLU A 441 66.90 -34.47 27.59
C GLU A 441 67.83 -33.81 28.63
N LYS A 442 67.29 -33.26 29.73
CA LYS A 442 68.06 -32.42 30.66
C LYS A 442 67.66 -32.52 32.14
N ALA A 443 67.49 -33.72 32.67
CA ALA A 443 67.23 -33.93 34.10
C ALA A 443 68.32 -34.81 34.78
N PRO A 444 69.15 -34.25 35.70
CA PRO A 444 69.98 -35.04 36.61
C PRO A 444 69.15 -35.60 37.78
N PRO A 445 69.57 -36.70 38.43
CA PRO A 445 68.82 -37.30 39.53
C PRO A 445 69.10 -36.56 40.83
N SER A 446 68.10 -35.89 41.43
CA SER A 446 68.21 -35.47 42.83
C SER A 446 66.87 -35.11 43.49
N GLN A 447 66.70 -35.76 44.64
CA GLN A 447 65.95 -35.44 45.87
C GLN A 447 65.00 -34.24 45.91
N ALA A 448 63.80 -34.54 46.43
CA ALA A 448 62.76 -33.61 46.80
C ALA A 448 63.18 -32.61 47.89
N PRO A 449 62.74 -31.36 47.75
CA PRO A 449 62.29 -30.58 48.88
C PRO A 449 60.83 -30.12 48.69
N ILE A 450 60.15 -30.06 49.81
CA ILE A 450 58.80 -29.54 50.02
C ILE A 450 58.80 -28.06 49.60
N SER A 451 58.11 -27.72 48.52
CA SER A 451 57.90 -26.34 48.07
C SER A 451 56.42 -26.12 47.85
N THR A 452 55.88 -25.19 48.64
CA THR A 452 54.57 -24.57 48.51
C THR A 452 54.27 -24.19 47.06
N GLY A 453 53.30 -24.88 46.47
CA GLY A 453 52.93 -24.72 45.07
C GLY A 453 52.27 -23.37 44.78
N PRO A 454 52.41 -22.83 43.55
CA PRO A 454 51.66 -21.68 43.10
C PRO A 454 50.17 -22.04 43.02
N ILE A 455 49.33 -21.10 43.46
CA ILE A 455 47.86 -21.19 43.42
C ILE A 455 47.44 -21.50 41.99
N SER A 456 47.00 -22.74 41.76
CA SER A 456 46.52 -23.21 40.48
C SER A 456 45.12 -22.63 40.23
N PHE A 457 45.02 -21.68 39.30
CA PHE A 457 43.77 -21.01 38.87
C PHE A 457 42.79 -21.92 38.12
N ARG A 458 42.97 -23.24 38.10
CA ARG A 458 42.12 -24.17 37.32
C ARG A 458 40.72 -24.43 37.91
N ASN A 459 40.33 -23.75 38.98
CA ASN A 459 39.01 -23.91 39.64
C ASN A 459 38.20 -22.60 39.76
N THR A 460 38.57 -21.51 39.07
CA THR A 460 37.87 -20.21 39.22
C THR A 460 36.51 -20.16 38.54
N ASP A 461 36.29 -20.90 37.46
CA ASP A 461 35.04 -20.78 36.69
C ASP A 461 33.84 -21.33 37.45
N LYS A 462 34.04 -22.45 38.17
CA LYS A 462 33.03 -22.96 39.13
C LYS A 462 32.74 -21.99 40.26
N ARG A 463 33.67 -21.08 40.59
CA ARG A 463 33.48 -20.11 41.67
C ARG A 463 32.63 -18.93 41.22
N LEU A 464 32.78 -18.46 39.98
CA LEU A 464 32.00 -17.31 39.49
C LEU A 464 30.53 -17.67 39.32
N GLU A 465 30.24 -18.82 38.70
CA GLU A 465 28.88 -19.32 38.49
C GLU A 465 28.16 -19.47 39.84
N THR A 466 28.79 -20.15 40.81
CA THR A 466 28.22 -20.30 42.16
C THR A 466 28.04 -18.95 42.88
N LEU A 467 28.97 -18.01 42.75
CA LEU A 467 28.84 -16.68 43.36
C LEU A 467 27.70 -15.86 42.72
N LEU A 468 27.50 -15.98 41.40
CA LEU A 468 26.40 -15.35 40.69
C LEU A 468 25.07 -15.96 41.09
N GLU A 469 24.95 -17.29 41.11
CA GLU A 469 23.75 -17.99 41.55
C GLU A 469 23.40 -17.64 43.01
N GLU A 470 24.39 -17.58 43.90
CA GLU A 470 24.19 -17.22 45.30
C GLU A 470 23.76 -15.76 45.46
N GLY A 471 24.41 -14.83 44.75
CA GLY A 471 24.05 -13.40 44.77
C GLY A 471 22.65 -13.13 44.20
N MET A 472 22.31 -13.78 43.08
CA MET A 472 20.98 -13.69 42.46
C MET A 472 19.90 -14.32 43.34
N SER A 473 20.21 -15.43 44.01
CA SER A 473 19.31 -16.06 44.99
C SER A 473 19.13 -15.20 46.24
N SER A 474 20.17 -14.48 46.69
CA SER A 474 20.04 -13.50 47.79
C SER A 474 19.15 -12.34 47.38
N LEU A 475 19.34 -11.81 46.17
CA LEU A 475 18.52 -10.73 45.65
C LEU A 475 17.03 -11.10 45.58
N LEU A 476 16.69 -12.34 45.20
CA LEU A 476 15.32 -12.83 45.23
C LEU A 476 14.71 -12.95 46.64
N ARG A 477 15.54 -13.17 47.66
CA ARG A 477 15.09 -13.24 49.05
C ARG A 477 14.88 -11.86 49.66
N GLU A 478 15.69 -10.89 49.24
CA GLU A 478 15.62 -9.50 49.70
C GLU A 478 14.52 -8.73 49.00
N ASP A 479 14.30 -8.97 47.71
CA ASP A 479 13.22 -8.31 46.96
C ASP A 479 11.88 -8.98 47.25
N THR A 480 10.93 -8.18 47.70
CA THR A 480 9.64 -8.65 48.18
C THR A 480 8.81 -9.27 47.06
N GLY A 481 8.55 -10.57 47.23
CA GLY A 481 7.83 -11.35 46.23
C GLY A 481 8.63 -11.57 44.93
N GLY A 482 9.97 -11.52 44.99
CA GLY A 482 10.85 -11.88 43.88
C GLY A 482 10.57 -13.30 43.39
N ARG A 483 10.16 -13.43 42.12
CA ARG A 483 9.85 -14.71 41.46
C ARG A 483 11.02 -15.22 40.64
N ALA A 484 11.65 -14.35 39.87
CA ALA A 484 12.75 -14.69 38.99
C ALA A 484 13.69 -13.51 38.82
N VAL A 485 14.97 -13.79 38.65
CA VAL A 485 15.99 -12.81 38.30
C VAL A 485 16.83 -13.38 37.17
N VAL A 486 17.12 -12.55 36.18
CA VAL A 486 17.88 -12.91 35.00
C VAL A 486 18.93 -11.85 34.74
N LEU A 487 20.16 -12.29 34.54
CA LEU A 487 21.23 -11.51 33.94
C LEU A 487 21.31 -11.91 32.47
N ALA A 488 21.04 -10.97 31.57
CA ALA A 488 21.09 -11.19 30.13
C ALA A 488 21.94 -10.11 29.45
N ASP A 489 22.37 -10.37 28.22
CA ASP A 489 22.90 -9.30 27.36
C ASP A 489 21.78 -8.38 26.84
N THR A 490 22.13 -7.32 26.11
CA THR A 490 21.14 -6.41 25.49
C THR A 490 20.27 -7.06 24.42
N ARG A 491 20.61 -8.27 23.97
CA ARG A 491 19.86 -9.06 22.97
C ARG A 491 18.92 -10.08 23.62
N GLY A 492 18.95 -10.21 24.95
CA GLY A 492 18.11 -11.15 25.69
C GLY A 492 18.70 -12.56 25.78
N LEU A 493 20.00 -12.74 25.50
CA LEU A 493 20.70 -13.99 25.76
C LEU A 493 20.96 -14.12 27.26
N VAL A 494 20.42 -15.19 27.86
CA VAL A 494 20.60 -15.49 29.29
C VAL A 494 22.05 -15.83 29.58
N ILE A 495 22.66 -15.11 30.52
CA ILE A 495 24.00 -15.36 31.06
C ILE A 495 23.88 -16.16 32.36
N ALA A 496 23.01 -15.70 33.27
CA ALA A 496 22.71 -16.35 34.52
C ALA A 496 21.25 -16.10 34.90
N ALA A 497 20.63 -17.01 35.65
CA ALA A 497 19.26 -16.87 36.12
C ALA A 497 19.07 -17.58 37.46
N ALA A 498 18.18 -17.05 38.29
CA ALA A 498 17.74 -17.69 39.53
C ALA A 498 16.22 -17.53 39.71
N GLY A 499 15.62 -18.38 40.54
CA GLY A 499 14.18 -18.38 40.83
C GLY A 499 13.38 -19.30 39.92
N GLU A 500 12.12 -18.95 39.66
CA GLU A 500 11.18 -19.77 38.90
C GLU A 500 11.59 -19.92 37.43
N VAL A 501 11.98 -21.14 37.04
CA VAL A 501 12.46 -21.49 35.68
C VAL A 501 11.48 -21.09 34.59
N ARG A 502 10.18 -21.14 34.88
CA ARG A 502 9.11 -20.78 33.93
C ARG A 502 9.17 -19.32 33.47
N TYR A 503 9.80 -18.42 34.21
CA TYR A 503 9.85 -17.00 33.85
C TYR A 503 11.21 -16.56 33.33
N GLN A 504 12.23 -17.42 33.35
CA GLN A 504 13.61 -16.99 33.05
C GLN A 504 13.78 -16.59 31.59
N ASN A 505 13.26 -17.37 30.64
CA ASN A 505 13.39 -17.07 29.22
C ASN A 505 12.56 -15.85 28.81
N GLU A 506 11.34 -15.73 29.36
CA GLU A 506 10.45 -14.61 29.14
C GLU A 506 11.02 -13.32 29.73
N LEU A 507 11.64 -13.40 30.92
CA LEU A 507 12.29 -12.26 31.57
C LEU A 507 13.55 -11.81 30.81
N ALA A 508 14.29 -12.74 30.22
CA ALA A 508 15.42 -12.43 29.35
C ALA A 508 14.97 -11.72 28.06
N ALA A 509 13.93 -12.24 27.41
CA ALA A 509 13.33 -11.60 26.24
C ALA A 509 12.77 -10.22 26.58
N ALA A 510 12.13 -10.06 27.74
CA ALA A 510 11.65 -8.77 28.20
C ALA A 510 12.80 -7.80 28.48
N ALA A 511 13.95 -8.27 28.98
CA ALA A 511 15.15 -7.46 29.20
C ALA A 511 15.71 -6.86 27.90
N SER A 512 15.63 -7.58 26.78
CA SER A 512 16.06 -7.06 25.47
C SER A 512 15.13 -5.96 24.97
N VAL A 513 13.81 -6.15 25.11
CA VAL A 513 12.81 -5.12 24.79
C VAL A 513 13.03 -3.87 25.64
N VAL A 514 13.28 -4.03 26.94
CA VAL A 514 13.59 -2.90 27.83
C VAL A 514 14.88 -2.18 27.43
N SER A 515 15.89 -2.92 26.95
CA SER A 515 17.11 -2.33 26.43
C SER A 515 16.85 -1.46 25.19
N GLU A 516 16.03 -1.95 24.25
CA GLU A 516 15.63 -1.16 23.08
C GLU A 516 14.79 0.07 23.47
N VAL A 517 13.86 -0.08 24.43
CA VAL A 517 13.09 1.03 24.97
C VAL A 517 14.00 2.07 25.61
N SER A 518 15.01 1.64 26.38
CA SER A 518 16.01 2.52 26.99
C SER A 518 16.74 3.37 25.94
N ASP A 519 17.18 2.75 24.84
CA ASP A 519 17.82 3.46 23.72
C ASP A 519 16.87 4.46 23.07
N ARG A 520 15.61 4.09 22.86
CA ARG A 520 14.59 5.00 22.31
C ARG A 520 14.31 6.17 23.25
N VAL A 521 14.19 5.93 24.55
CA VAL A 521 13.96 6.97 25.56
C VAL A 521 15.12 7.95 25.58
N ARG A 522 16.37 7.47 25.48
CA ARG A 522 17.57 8.32 25.38
C ARG A 522 17.56 9.22 24.15
N ASN A 523 16.97 8.76 23.04
CA ASN A 523 16.83 9.57 21.83
C ASN A 523 15.71 10.62 21.93
N LEU A 524 14.70 10.39 22.78
CA LEU A 524 13.52 11.25 22.90
C LEU A 524 13.64 12.28 24.02
N LEU A 525 14.31 11.92 25.12
CA LEU A 525 14.43 12.76 26.31
C LEU A 525 15.89 13.20 26.49
N PRO A 526 16.13 14.43 26.99
CA PRO A 526 17.47 14.93 27.30
C PRO A 526 18.01 14.31 28.60
N ILE A 527 17.91 12.99 28.73
CA ILE A 527 18.46 12.21 29.83
C ILE A 527 19.71 11.48 29.36
N ALA A 528 20.58 11.13 30.31
CA ALA A 528 21.74 10.29 30.04
C ALA A 528 21.30 8.83 29.81
N GLU A 529 22.07 7.87 30.31
CA GLU A 529 21.68 6.47 30.30
C GLU A 529 20.68 6.19 31.44
N PRO A 530 19.50 5.60 31.15
CA PRO A 530 18.58 5.17 32.19
C PRO A 530 19.29 4.22 33.16
N HIS A 531 19.23 4.51 34.46
CA HIS A 531 19.89 3.66 35.45
C HIS A 531 19.05 2.41 35.74
N VAL A 532 17.74 2.59 35.88
CA VAL A 532 16.76 1.53 36.16
C VAL A 532 15.45 1.86 35.42
N ILE A 533 14.81 0.86 34.83
CA ILE A 533 13.44 0.96 34.29
C ILE A 533 12.54 -0.01 35.06
N HIS A 534 11.38 0.47 35.49
CA HIS A 534 10.33 -0.33 36.11
C HIS A 534 9.15 -0.47 35.14
N ILE A 535 8.77 -1.71 34.83
CA ILE A 535 7.53 -2.03 34.12
C ILE A 535 6.56 -2.62 35.12
N LEU A 536 5.37 -2.05 35.20
CA LEU A 536 4.33 -2.38 36.16
C LEU A 536 3.09 -2.88 35.42
N ASP A 537 2.57 -4.04 35.82
CA ASP A 537 1.28 -4.54 35.38
C ASP A 537 0.14 -4.13 36.34
N VAL A 538 -1.11 -4.21 35.88
CA VAL A 538 -2.33 -3.99 36.66
C VAL A 538 -2.44 -4.89 37.90
N ASN A 539 -1.73 -6.02 37.90
CA ASN A 539 -1.68 -6.96 39.03
C ASN A 539 -0.55 -6.64 40.03
N ASN A 540 0.05 -5.44 39.98
CA ASN A 540 1.20 -5.03 40.79
C ASN A 540 2.45 -5.91 40.63
N VAL A 541 2.53 -6.66 39.53
CA VAL A 541 3.76 -7.34 39.14
C VAL A 541 4.70 -6.29 38.58
N VAL A 542 5.92 -6.23 39.14
CA VAL A 542 6.95 -5.31 38.70
C VAL A 542 8.10 -6.08 38.08
N MET A 543 8.51 -5.64 36.89
CA MET A 543 9.80 -6.00 36.31
C MET A 543 10.72 -4.80 36.45
N ARG A 544 11.82 -4.97 37.20
CA ARG A 544 12.87 -3.95 37.37
C ARG A 544 14.08 -4.38 36.58
N THR A 545 14.51 -3.55 35.63
CA THR A 545 15.71 -3.80 34.82
C THR A 545 16.75 -2.75 35.12
N ARG A 546 17.96 -3.19 35.49
CA ARG A 546 19.13 -2.36 35.75
C ARG A 546 20.26 -2.73 34.79
N TRP A 547 20.93 -1.73 34.23
CA TRP A 547 22.09 -1.95 33.36
C TRP A 547 23.37 -2.03 34.18
N LEU A 548 24.20 -3.02 33.87
CA LEU A 548 25.52 -3.25 34.43
C LEU A 548 26.53 -3.10 33.30
N ARG A 549 27.47 -2.17 33.43
CA ARG A 549 28.56 -2.02 32.47
C ARG A 549 29.75 -2.84 32.93
N TRP A 550 30.18 -3.76 32.08
CA TRP A 550 31.40 -4.54 32.26
C TRP A 550 32.30 -4.31 31.05
N SER A 551 33.36 -3.53 31.24
CA SER A 551 34.27 -3.14 30.15
C SER A 551 33.50 -2.48 29.00
N ASP A 552 33.43 -3.14 27.83
CA ASP A 552 32.74 -2.67 26.63
C ASP A 552 31.36 -3.31 26.44
N GLU A 553 30.96 -4.22 27.34
CA GLU A 553 29.69 -4.91 27.30
C GLU A 553 28.69 -4.30 28.28
N THR A 554 27.43 -4.22 27.85
CA THR A 554 26.32 -3.80 28.69
C THR A 554 25.43 -5.00 28.95
N LEU A 555 25.22 -5.33 30.22
CA LEU A 555 24.37 -6.41 30.66
C LEU A 555 23.11 -5.84 31.31
N ALA A 556 21.99 -6.54 31.16
CA ALA A 556 20.72 -6.21 31.77
C ALA A 556 20.43 -7.21 32.90
N LEU A 557 20.36 -6.71 34.14
CA LEU A 557 19.86 -7.45 35.29
C LEU A 557 18.38 -7.12 35.47
N SER A 558 17.53 -8.09 35.16
CA SER A 558 16.08 -7.97 35.28
C SER A 558 15.56 -8.82 36.45
N VAL A 559 14.80 -8.21 37.35
CA VAL A 559 14.13 -8.86 38.49
C VAL A 559 12.63 -8.77 38.28
N LEU A 560 11.94 -9.90 38.38
CA LEU A 560 10.49 -10.00 38.35
C LEU A 560 9.97 -10.27 39.77
N GLY A 561 9.12 -9.40 40.28
CA GLY A 561 8.56 -9.53 41.62
C GLY A 561 7.25 -8.77 41.79
N PHE A 562 6.89 -8.46 43.02
CA PHE A 562 5.73 -7.64 43.35
C PHE A 562 6.18 -6.25 43.80
N ARG A 563 5.33 -5.25 43.56
CA ARG A 563 5.55 -3.91 44.10
C ARG A 563 5.06 -3.85 45.55
N ASP A 564 5.97 -3.54 46.47
CA ASP A 564 5.63 -3.32 47.89
C ASP A 564 4.95 -1.98 48.15
N GLU A 565 5.33 -0.95 47.38
CA GLU A 565 4.81 0.39 47.60
C GLU A 565 3.46 0.56 46.91
N ALA A 566 2.46 1.05 47.65
CA ALA A 566 1.22 1.49 47.04
C ALA A 566 1.51 2.55 45.96
N PRO A 567 0.73 2.61 44.86
CA PRO A 567 0.84 3.69 43.87
C PRO A 567 0.70 5.05 44.56
N ASP A 568 1.41 6.06 44.07
CA ASP A 568 1.30 7.41 44.63
C ASP A 568 -0.15 7.87 44.47
N PRO A 569 -0.85 8.26 45.57
CA PRO A 569 -2.23 8.72 45.49
C PRO A 569 -2.39 9.92 44.53
N ALA A 570 -1.34 10.71 44.31
CA ALA A 570 -1.35 11.79 43.32
C ALA A 570 -1.39 11.27 41.88
N GLU A 571 -0.59 10.26 41.54
CA GLU A 571 -0.61 9.61 40.22
C GLU A 571 -1.96 8.94 39.98
N GLU A 572 -2.51 8.24 40.98
CA GLU A 572 -3.81 7.58 40.87
C GLU A 572 -4.94 8.59 40.62
N LYS A 573 -4.83 9.80 41.19
CA LYS A 573 -5.76 10.91 40.93
C LYS A 573 -5.66 11.39 39.48
N VAL A 574 -4.46 11.49 38.92
CA VAL A 574 -4.26 11.87 37.51
C VAL A 574 -4.82 10.80 36.58
N VAL A 575 -4.54 9.53 36.83
CA VAL A 575 -5.09 8.40 36.05
C VAL A 575 -6.62 8.43 36.10
N LYS A 576 -7.23 8.57 37.28
CA LYS A 576 -8.69 8.69 37.43
C LYS A 576 -9.27 9.87 36.63
N THR A 577 -8.60 11.02 36.61
CA THR A 577 -9.04 12.18 35.83
C THR A 577 -8.91 11.92 34.32
N VAL A 578 -7.80 11.33 33.87
CA VAL A 578 -7.57 10.99 32.46
C VAL A 578 -8.59 9.96 31.97
N THR A 579 -8.83 8.89 32.72
CA THR A 579 -9.85 7.88 32.38
C THR A 579 -11.25 8.50 32.29
N LYS A 580 -11.61 9.40 33.21
CA LYS A 580 -12.89 10.15 33.14
C LYS A 580 -13.01 11.02 31.89
N LEU A 581 -11.92 11.63 31.43
CA LEU A 581 -11.90 12.48 30.24
C LEU A 581 -12.01 11.67 28.93
N PHE A 582 -11.45 10.47 28.89
CA PHE A 582 -11.51 9.60 27.71
C PHE A 582 -12.81 8.80 27.58
N GLY A 583 -13.78 8.98 28.48
CA GLY A 583 -15.15 8.47 28.30
C GLY A 583 -15.30 6.96 28.34
N TYR A 584 -14.27 6.22 28.76
CA TYR A 584 -14.38 4.79 29.09
C TYR A 584 -15.01 4.69 30.48
N GLY A 585 -16.33 4.82 30.51
CA GLY A 585 -17.18 4.52 31.67
C GLY A 585 -17.44 3.03 31.81
#